data_AF-A0A2E5JDE4-F1
#
_entry.id   AF-A0A2E5JDE4-F1
#
_cell.length_a   1.000
_cell.length_b   1.000
_cell.length_c   1.000
_cell.angle_alpha   90.00
_cell.angle_beta   90.00
_cell.angle_gamma   90.00
#
_symmetry.space_group_name_H-M   'P 1'
#
loop_
_entity.id
_entity.type
_entity.pdbx_description
1 polymer ?
#
loop_
_entity_poly.entity_id
_entity_poly.type
_entity_poly.pdbx_seq_one_letter_code
_entity_poly.pdbx_strand_id
1 'polypeptide(L)'
;MGNYWSSDFYIYSRNASDEKWSLDIELKEGNPMSRFKHEVYAHALQKRHKEAKALYLYCGYSRVAKAIIEGDEVKYLVITFCSDEASKEWDQCQEQMDKVYVDVVWLERPFLNSWVYHVEENKLVRKYQNFKMDMKK
;
A
#
# COMPACT_ATOMS: atom_id res chain seq x y z
N MET A 1 -17.77 12.61 -18.34
CA MET A 1 -18.64 12.71 -17.15
C MET A 1 -18.05 11.81 -16.06
N GLY A 2 -17.67 12.23 -14.86
CA GLY A 2 -17.40 13.53 -14.29
C GLY A 2 -16.26 13.38 -13.27
N ASN A 3 -15.30 14.29 -13.31
CA ASN A 3 -14.19 14.35 -12.36
C ASN A 3 -14.72 14.89 -11.02
N TYR A 4 -15.09 13.99 -10.11
CA TYR A 4 -15.35 14.30 -8.69
C TYR A 4 -14.28 13.67 -7.77
N TRP A 5 -13.06 13.57 -8.27
CA TRP A 5 -11.91 13.27 -7.43
C TRP A 5 -11.35 14.64 -7.02
N SER A 6 -11.44 14.95 -5.72
CA SER A 6 -10.62 16.00 -5.13
C SER A 6 -9.18 15.78 -5.63
N SER A 7 -8.57 16.80 -6.21
CA SER A 7 -7.23 16.67 -6.82
C SER A 7 -6.15 16.25 -5.83
N ASP A 8 -6.45 16.34 -4.52
CA ASP A 8 -5.53 16.04 -3.44
C ASP A 8 -5.73 14.61 -2.95
N PHE A 9 -4.66 13.83 -3.05
CA PHE A 9 -4.59 12.49 -2.50
C PHE A 9 -3.78 12.50 -1.20
N TYR A 10 -4.13 11.63 -0.27
CA TYR A 10 -3.51 11.57 1.04
C TYR A 10 -3.22 10.12 1.41
N ILE A 11 -2.01 9.86 1.92
CA ILE A 11 -1.67 8.58 2.53
C ILE A 11 -1.66 8.75 4.04
N TYR A 12 -2.51 7.96 4.70
CA TYR A 12 -2.57 7.89 6.15
C TYR A 12 -2.07 6.52 6.63
N SER A 13 -1.44 6.52 7.78
CA SER A 13 -1.20 5.31 8.56
C SER A 13 -2.06 5.29 9.82
N ARG A 14 -2.35 4.09 10.29
CA ARG A 14 -2.92 3.86 11.62
C ARG A 14 -1.89 3.13 12.46
N ASN A 15 -1.48 3.69 13.59
CA ASN A 15 -0.47 3.08 14.45
C ASN A 15 -1.01 1.77 15.08
N ALA A 16 -0.15 0.77 15.25
CA ALA A 16 -0.48 -0.49 15.89
C ALA A 16 -0.65 -0.39 17.42
N SER A 17 0.07 0.53 18.07
CA SER A 17 0.09 0.63 19.54
C SER A 17 -1.08 1.42 20.12
N ASP A 18 -1.43 2.56 19.53
CA ASP A 18 -2.45 3.47 20.06
C ASP A 18 -3.63 3.71 19.10
N GLU A 19 -3.63 3.03 17.95
CA GLU A 19 -4.64 3.13 16.90
C GLU A 19 -4.89 4.54 16.37
N LYS A 20 -3.98 5.50 16.64
CA LYS A 20 -4.11 6.87 16.15
C LYS A 20 -3.85 6.94 14.65
N TRP A 21 -4.51 7.90 14.03
CA TRP A 21 -4.30 8.27 12.64
C TRP A 21 -3.11 9.22 12.52
N SER A 22 -2.22 8.94 11.58
CA SER A 22 -1.13 9.81 11.17
C SER A 22 -1.28 10.12 9.68
N LEU A 23 -1.18 11.39 9.31
CA LEU A 23 -1.02 11.79 7.91
C LEU A 23 0.45 11.67 7.55
N ASP A 24 0.78 10.78 6.62
CA ASP A 24 2.18 10.52 6.28
C ASP A 24 2.62 11.28 5.03
N ILE A 25 1.75 11.39 4.01
CA ILE A 25 2.07 12.00 2.73
C ILE A 25 0.85 12.73 2.15
N GLU A 26 1.04 13.98 1.75
CA GLU A 26 0.13 14.71 0.87
C GLU A 26 0.64 14.60 -0.57
N LEU A 27 -0.21 14.10 -1.48
CA LEU A 27 0.11 13.88 -2.87
C LEU A 27 -0.55 14.96 -3.72
N LYS A 28 0.28 15.92 -4.16
CA LYS A 28 -0.14 17.02 -5.03
C LYS A 28 0.20 16.77 -6.52
N GLU A 29 1.14 15.87 -6.78
CA GLU A 29 1.64 15.55 -8.13
C GLU A 29 2.01 14.06 -8.24
N GLY A 30 2.03 13.53 -9.47
CA GLY A 30 2.36 12.13 -9.76
C GLY A 30 1.16 11.19 -9.75
N ASN A 31 1.39 9.87 -9.89
CA ASN A 31 0.33 8.86 -9.77
C ASN A 31 0.19 8.44 -8.28
N PRO A 32 -0.96 8.72 -7.63
CA PRO A 32 -1.17 8.40 -6.22
C PRO A 32 -1.14 6.90 -5.92
N MET A 33 -1.64 6.07 -6.83
CA MET A 33 -1.64 4.61 -6.68
C MET A 33 -0.22 4.05 -6.76
N SER A 34 0.58 4.54 -7.70
CA SER A 34 2.00 4.21 -7.81
C SER A 34 2.78 4.54 -6.54
N ARG A 35 2.51 5.70 -5.94
CA ARG A 35 3.13 6.08 -4.66
C ARG A 35 2.65 5.21 -3.51
N PHE A 36 1.34 4.96 -3.44
CA PHE A 36 0.77 4.08 -2.44
C PHE A 36 1.37 2.67 -2.52
N LYS A 37 1.58 2.13 -3.73
CA LYS A 37 2.24 0.85 -3.97
C LYS A 37 3.65 0.80 -3.39
N HIS A 38 4.43 1.85 -3.61
CA HIS A 38 5.76 1.97 -3.00
C HIS A 38 5.71 1.94 -1.47
N GLU A 39 4.83 2.72 -0.85
CA GLU A 39 4.71 2.79 0.62
C GLU A 39 4.21 1.48 1.21
N VAL A 40 3.32 0.77 0.51
CA VAL A 40 2.86 -0.57 0.89
C VAL A 40 4.01 -1.58 0.86
N TYR A 41 4.84 -1.57 -0.17
CA TYR A 41 6.03 -2.43 -0.22
C TYR A 41 7.05 -2.05 0.86
N ALA A 42 7.25 -0.76 1.13
CA ALA A 42 8.13 -0.30 2.21
C ALA A 42 7.63 -0.75 3.59
N HIS A 43 6.31 -0.76 3.80
CA HIS A 43 5.66 -1.27 5.00
C HIS A 43 5.80 -2.78 5.15
N ALA A 44 5.52 -3.54 4.08
CA ALA A 44 5.65 -5.00 4.06
C ALA A 44 7.09 -5.47 4.25
N LEU A 45 8.07 -4.71 3.78
CA LEU A 45 9.50 -4.99 3.94
C LEU A 45 10.10 -4.40 5.23
N GLN A 46 9.28 -3.83 6.11
CA GLN A 46 9.72 -3.20 7.36
C GLN A 46 10.82 -2.13 7.15
N LYS A 47 10.79 -1.42 6.01
CA LYS A 47 11.71 -0.31 5.70
C LYS A 47 11.16 1.02 6.17
N ARG A 48 9.84 1.23 6.05
CA ARG A 48 9.10 2.41 6.50
C ARG A 48 7.80 1.97 7.16
N HIS A 49 7.17 2.84 7.94
CA HIS A 49 5.87 2.56 8.58
C HIS A 49 5.89 1.31 9.47
N LYS A 50 7.01 1.09 10.19
CA LYS A 50 7.22 -0.12 11.02
C LYS A 50 6.17 -0.26 12.12
N GLU A 51 5.73 0.87 12.67
CA GLU A 51 4.72 0.93 13.73
C GLU A 51 3.29 1.04 13.18
N ALA A 52 3.12 1.16 11.86
CA ALA A 52 1.80 1.21 11.27
C ALA A 52 1.18 -0.19 11.29
N LYS A 53 -0.09 -0.27 11.69
CA LYS A 53 -0.96 -1.44 11.52
C LYS A 53 -1.48 -1.54 10.10
N ALA A 54 -1.81 -0.39 9.51
CA ALA A 54 -2.41 -0.32 8.18
C ALA A 54 -2.09 1.02 7.52
N LEU A 55 -2.06 0.99 6.19
CA LEU A 55 -1.94 2.17 5.32
C LEU A 55 -3.24 2.39 4.55
N TYR A 56 -3.56 3.64 4.29
CA TYR A 56 -4.79 4.06 3.63
C TYR A 56 -4.48 5.13 2.59
N LEU A 57 -5.00 4.94 1.38
CA LEU A 57 -5.02 5.97 0.34
C LEU A 57 -6.40 6.61 0.30
N TYR A 58 -6.46 7.92 0.46
CA TYR A 58 -7.67 8.73 0.36
C TYR A 58 -7.58 9.71 -0.81
N CYS A 59 -8.72 9.97 -1.44
CA CYS A 59 -8.94 11.09 -2.34
C CYS A 59 -10.09 11.92 -1.74
N GLY A 60 -9.77 13.11 -1.23
CA GLY A 60 -10.68 13.85 -0.35
C GLY A 60 -11.19 12.97 0.81
N TYR A 61 -12.51 12.82 0.91
CA TYR A 61 -13.17 12.00 1.95
C TYR A 61 -13.33 10.52 1.57
N SER A 62 -12.99 10.14 0.34
CA SER A 62 -13.20 8.78 -0.16
C SER A 62 -11.95 7.94 0.00
N ARG A 63 -12.07 6.79 0.69
CA ARG A 63 -10.98 5.81 0.78
C ARG A 63 -10.87 5.06 -0.54
N VAL A 64 -9.73 5.17 -1.20
CA VAL A 64 -9.43 4.52 -2.48
C VAL A 64 -8.90 3.11 -2.26
N ALA A 65 -7.93 2.98 -1.35
CA ALA A 65 -7.29 1.71 -1.05
C ALA A 65 -6.91 1.62 0.44
N LYS A 66 -6.83 0.40 0.96
CA LYS A 66 -6.30 0.09 2.29
C LYS A 66 -5.40 -1.12 2.19
N ALA A 67 -4.22 -1.03 2.79
CA ALA A 67 -3.30 -2.14 2.98
C ALA A 67 -3.15 -2.45 4.47
N ILE A 68 -3.19 -3.73 4.84
CA ILE A 68 -3.02 -4.20 6.22
C ILE A 68 -2.22 -5.50 6.21
N ILE A 69 -1.35 -5.67 7.21
CA ILE A 69 -0.64 -6.94 7.43
C ILE A 69 -1.34 -7.68 8.57
N GLU A 70 -1.81 -8.88 8.29
CA GLU A 70 -2.56 -9.72 9.23
C GLU A 70 -1.94 -11.12 9.33
N GLY A 71 -2.38 -11.91 10.32
CA GLY A 71 -1.88 -13.26 10.59
C GLY A 71 -0.78 -13.30 11.65
N ASP A 72 -0.75 -14.39 12.44
CA ASP A 72 0.18 -14.53 13.57
C ASP A 72 1.47 -15.25 13.15
N GLU A 73 1.38 -16.52 12.75
CA GLU A 73 2.51 -17.35 12.33
C GLU A 73 2.96 -17.05 10.90
N VAL A 74 1.98 -16.90 10.00
CA VAL A 74 2.19 -16.51 8.60
C VAL A 74 1.60 -15.13 8.40
N LYS A 75 2.40 -14.21 7.87
CA LYS A 75 1.94 -12.84 7.57
C LYS A 75 1.30 -12.79 6.19
N TYR A 76 0.16 -12.12 6.12
CA TYR A 76 -0.57 -11.83 4.89
C TYR A 76 -0.71 -10.32 4.72
N LEU A 77 -0.28 -9.79 3.58
CA LEU A 77 -0.54 -8.43 3.18
C LEU A 77 -1.86 -8.44 2.40
N VAL A 78 -2.88 -7.80 2.96
CA VAL A 78 -4.21 -7.68 2.37
C VAL A 78 -4.43 -6.26 1.91
N ILE A 79 -4.69 -6.09 0.62
CA ILE A 79 -4.96 -4.81 -0.01
C ILE A 79 -6.40 -4.84 -0.50
N THR A 80 -7.19 -3.83 -0.12
CA THR A 80 -8.61 -3.69 -0.46
C THR A 80 -8.83 -2.40 -1.21
N PHE A 81 -9.62 -2.45 -2.29
CA PHE A 81 -9.91 -1.32 -3.16
C PHE A 81 -11.39 -0.92 -3.10
N CYS A 82 -11.68 0.35 -3.36
CA CYS A 82 -13.06 0.84 -3.39
C CYS A 82 -13.82 0.51 -4.69
N SER A 83 -13.11 0.27 -5.79
CA SER A 83 -13.70 0.00 -7.09
C SER A 83 -12.81 -0.88 -7.98
N ASP A 84 -13.39 -1.41 -9.06
CA ASP A 84 -12.65 -2.23 -10.04
C ASP A 84 -11.57 -1.40 -10.75
N GLU A 85 -11.85 -0.12 -11.03
CA GLU A 85 -10.89 0.82 -11.62
C GLU A 85 -9.65 0.98 -10.73
N ALA A 86 -9.83 1.19 -9.42
CA ALA A 86 -8.72 1.31 -8.48
C ALA A 86 -7.90 0.00 -8.39
N SER A 87 -8.57 -1.15 -8.45
CA SER A 87 -7.88 -2.45 -8.43
C SER A 87 -7.07 -2.69 -9.71
N LYS A 88 -7.60 -2.30 -10.87
CA LYS A 88 -6.88 -2.37 -12.16
C LYS A 88 -5.72 -1.40 -12.21
N GLU A 89 -5.89 -0.19 -11.69
CA GLU A 89 -4.81 0.79 -11.60
C GLU A 89 -3.66 0.25 -10.77
N TRP A 90 -3.93 -0.37 -9.61
CA TRP A 90 -2.90 -1.03 -8.79
C TRP A 90 -2.12 -2.10 -9.55
N ASP A 91 -2.81 -2.94 -10.31
CA ASP A 91 -2.19 -4.02 -11.09
C ASP A 91 -1.32 -3.47 -12.24
N GLN A 92 -1.75 -2.38 -12.87
CA GLN A 92 -1.10 -1.79 -14.03
C GLN A 92 0.01 -0.79 -13.68
N CYS A 93 -0.11 -0.11 -12.54
CA CYS A 93 0.83 0.92 -12.16
C CYS A 93 2.15 0.31 -11.67
N GLN A 94 3.27 0.89 -12.11
CA GLN A 94 4.56 0.66 -11.48
C GLN A 94 4.66 1.51 -10.21
N GLU A 95 5.45 1.06 -9.22
CA GLU A 95 5.69 1.89 -8.04
C GLU A 95 6.39 3.21 -8.44
N GLN A 96 6.02 4.32 -7.80
CA GLN A 96 6.62 5.63 -8.04
C GLN A 96 7.20 6.20 -6.75
N MET A 97 8.42 6.74 -6.87
CA MET A 97 9.10 7.45 -5.80
C MET A 97 8.84 8.96 -5.87
N ASP A 98 8.75 9.61 -4.73
CA ASP A 98 8.67 11.07 -4.66
C ASP A 98 10.03 11.70 -5.02
N LYS A 99 10.03 12.75 -5.86
CA LYS A 99 11.18 13.53 -6.35
C LYS A 99 12.47 12.71 -6.53
N VAL A 100 12.58 12.05 -7.68
CA VAL A 100 13.74 11.22 -8.06
C VAL A 100 15.03 12.06 -8.14
N TYR A 101 15.76 12.13 -7.03
CA TYR A 101 17.20 12.33 -7.01
C TYR A 101 17.81 11.00 -6.63
N VAL A 102 18.33 10.31 -7.64
CA VAL A 102 19.37 9.26 -7.66
C VAL A 102 19.64 8.52 -6.33
N ASP A 103 19.48 7.19 -6.36
CA ASP A 103 19.93 6.18 -5.38
C ASP A 103 18.95 5.63 -4.32
N VAL A 104 17.75 5.19 -4.71
CA VAL A 104 16.97 4.26 -3.87
C VAL A 104 16.36 3.12 -4.69
N VAL A 105 16.50 1.90 -4.16
CA VAL A 105 16.21 0.61 -4.80
C VAL A 105 14.69 0.39 -4.95
N TRP A 106 14.22 0.10 -6.17
CA TRP A 106 12.89 -0.46 -6.47
C TRP A 106 12.55 -1.59 -5.49
N LEU A 107 11.49 -1.42 -4.71
CA LEU A 107 11.09 -2.32 -3.62
C LEU A 107 10.27 -3.51 -4.10
N GLU A 108 9.71 -3.45 -5.32
CA GLU A 108 8.94 -4.56 -5.89
C GLU A 108 9.77 -5.85 -5.97
N ARG A 109 11.04 -5.78 -6.39
CA ARG A 109 11.90 -6.97 -6.48
C ARG A 109 12.18 -7.59 -5.09
N PRO A 110 12.66 -6.84 -4.09
CA PRO A 110 12.74 -7.33 -2.72
C PRO A 110 11.42 -7.86 -2.16
N PHE A 111 10.30 -7.21 -2.48
CA PHE A 111 8.97 -7.63 -2.05
C PHE A 111 8.62 -9.01 -2.62
N LEU A 112 8.72 -9.20 -3.93
CA LEU A 112 8.46 -10.48 -4.60
C LEU A 112 9.41 -11.60 -4.17
N ASN A 113 10.59 -11.26 -3.63
CA ASN A 113 11.49 -12.24 -3.05
C ASN A 113 11.01 -12.80 -1.71
N SER A 114 10.07 -12.17 -1.01
CA SER A 114 9.55 -12.60 0.30
C SER A 114 8.05 -12.86 0.30
N TRP A 115 7.32 -12.25 -0.65
CA TRP A 115 5.86 -12.25 -0.71
C TRP A 115 5.38 -12.84 -2.03
N VAL A 116 4.45 -13.79 -1.96
CA VAL A 116 3.82 -14.42 -3.13
C VAL A 116 2.34 -14.10 -3.17
N TYR A 117 1.78 -13.91 -4.37
CA TYR A 117 0.35 -13.70 -4.52
C TYR A 117 -0.42 -14.95 -4.05
N HIS A 118 -1.37 -14.74 -3.14
CA HIS A 118 -2.30 -15.76 -2.68
C HIS A 118 -3.59 -15.61 -3.46
N VAL A 119 -4.08 -16.72 -4.03
CA VAL A 119 -5.29 -16.72 -4.86
C VAL A 119 -6.45 -16.16 -4.05
N GLU A 120 -7.17 -15.19 -4.63
CA GLU A 120 -8.41 -14.67 -4.08
C GLU A 120 -9.49 -14.52 -5.14
N GLU A 121 -10.73 -14.82 -4.76
CA GLU A 121 -11.91 -14.75 -5.62
C GLU A 121 -12.44 -13.31 -5.75
N ASN A 122 -12.23 -12.48 -4.73
CA ASN A 122 -12.67 -11.10 -4.72
C ASN A 122 -11.71 -10.20 -5.50
N LYS A 123 -12.16 -9.72 -6.66
CA LYS A 123 -11.38 -8.84 -7.55
C LYS A 123 -10.97 -7.52 -6.91
N LEU A 124 -11.66 -7.08 -5.86
CA LEU A 124 -11.33 -5.86 -5.10
C LEU A 124 -10.29 -6.11 -3.99
N VAL A 125 -9.73 -7.32 -3.93
CA VAL A 125 -8.73 -7.71 -2.94
C VAL A 125 -7.48 -8.23 -3.63
N ARG A 126 -6.31 -7.82 -3.14
CA ARG A 126 -5.03 -8.46 -3.45
C ARG A 126 -4.42 -8.94 -2.16
N LYS A 127 -4.16 -10.24 -2.08
CA LYS A 127 -3.59 -10.88 -0.89
C LYS A 127 -2.22 -11.45 -1.25
N TYR A 128 -1.23 -11.13 -0.44
CA TYR A 128 0.11 -11.69 -0.59
C TYR A 128 0.48 -12.42 0.70
N GLN A 129 1.04 -13.61 0.56
CA GLN A 129 1.53 -14.42 1.67
C GLN A 129 3.05 -14.24 1.79
N ASN A 130 3.52 -13.97 3.00
CA ASN A 130 4.95 -13.98 3.29
C ASN A 130 5.41 -15.43 3.48
N PHE A 131 6.13 -15.97 2.49
CA PHE A 131 6.62 -17.35 2.54
C PHE A 131 8.00 -17.47 3.18
N LYS A 132 8.78 -16.38 3.23
CA LYS A 132 10.09 -16.36 3.88
C LYS A 132 10.01 -16.23 5.40
N MET A 133 8.86 -15.82 5.93
CA MET A 133 8.66 -15.57 7.36
C MET A 133 9.72 -14.63 7.94
N ASP A 134 10.17 -13.65 7.17
CA ASP A 134 11.18 -12.67 7.59
C ASP A 134 10.63 -11.63 8.59
N MET A 135 9.30 -11.56 8.74
CA MET A 135 8.59 -10.77 9.76
C MET A 135 8.30 -11.57 11.05
N LYS A 136 9.29 -12.25 11.62
CA LYS A 136 9.14 -12.85 12.96
C LYS A 136 9.08 -11.73 14.02
N LYS A 137 8.10 -11.83 14.92
CA LYS A 137 7.95 -10.96 16.09
C LYS A 137 9.15 -11.08 17.03
#